data_AF-A0A401LNZ4-F1
#
_entry.id   AF-A0A401LNZ4-F1
#
_cell.length_a   1.000
_cell.length_b   1.000
_cell.length_c   1.000
_cell.angle_alpha   90.00
_cell.angle_beta   90.00
_cell.angle_gamma   90.00
#
_symmetry.space_group_name_H-M   'P 1'
#
loop_
_entity.id
_entity.type
_entity.pdbx_description
1 polymer ?
#
loop_
_entity_poly.entity_id
_entity_poly.type
_entity_poly.pdbx_seq_one_letter_code
_entity_poly.pdbx_strand_id
1 'polypeptide(L)'
;MPDKIQFETGNSISYLYAADGSKLRTTHTTGNNTSTTDYCNNAIYENGVLAKVLMEDGYFTVNDSKPHYFIQDHQGNNRVVMDKDGKVEEVNHFYPFGGGFTNYTNIRLINIMVRSWTEPTVWIGMITEQGSMTQP
;
A
#
# COMPACT_ATOMS: atom_id res chain seq x y z
N MET A 1 -4.52 17.42 6.22
CA MET A 1 -4.37 15.96 6.10
C MET A 1 -3.54 15.45 7.26
N PRO A 2 -3.65 14.17 7.67
CA PRO A 2 -2.82 13.56 8.70
C PRO A 2 -1.35 13.60 8.30
N ASP A 3 -0.50 14.12 9.19
CA ASP A 3 0.92 14.35 8.94
C ASP A 3 1.79 13.21 9.48
N LYS A 4 1.48 12.73 10.69
CA LYS A 4 2.30 11.72 11.38
C LYS A 4 1.48 10.82 12.32
N ILE A 5 1.83 9.55 12.33
CA ILE A 5 1.42 8.55 13.32
C ILE A 5 2.66 8.16 14.12
N GLN A 6 2.54 8.14 15.45
CA GLN A 6 3.62 7.81 16.38
C GLN A 6 3.17 6.65 17.26
N PHE A 7 4.04 5.66 17.42
CA PHE A 7 3.79 4.50 18.27
C PHE A 7 4.53 4.67 19.60
N GLU A 8 3.99 4.04 20.66
CA GLU A 8 4.62 4.04 22.00
C GLU A 8 6.05 3.48 21.98
N THR A 9 6.36 2.60 21.03
CA THR A 9 7.69 2.02 20.80
C THR A 9 8.71 3.00 20.22
N GLY A 10 8.29 4.24 19.88
CA GLY A 10 9.13 5.25 19.24
C GLY A 10 9.18 5.16 17.71
N ASN A 11 8.53 4.15 17.13
CA ASN A 11 8.40 4.02 15.68
C ASN A 11 7.37 5.01 15.14
N SER A 12 7.48 5.36 13.87
CA SER A 12 6.63 6.40 13.27
C SER A 12 6.35 6.19 11.81
N ILE A 13 5.21 6.72 11.35
CA ILE A 13 4.88 6.86 9.93
C ILE A 13 4.54 8.32 9.67
N SER A 14 5.22 8.97 8.73
CA SER A 14 4.89 10.32 8.28
C SER A 14 4.51 10.36 6.80
N TYR A 15 3.77 11.40 6.43
CA TYR A 15 3.19 11.55 5.10
C TYR A 15 3.43 12.95 4.55
N LEU A 16 3.76 13.02 3.26
CA LEU A 16 3.85 14.28 2.51
C LEU A 16 2.72 14.32 1.49
N TYR A 17 2.05 15.46 1.37
CA TYR A 17 0.97 15.68 0.41
C TYR A 17 1.24 16.91 -0.44
N ALA A 18 0.72 16.90 -1.67
CA ALA A 18 0.58 18.06 -2.51
C ALA A 18 -0.58 18.95 -2.03
N ALA A 19 -0.66 20.18 -2.57
CA ALA A 19 -1.69 21.15 -2.21
C ALA A 19 -3.12 20.70 -2.63
N ASP A 20 -3.22 19.82 -3.63
CA ASP A 20 -4.47 19.20 -4.09
C ASP A 20 -4.89 18.00 -3.20
N GLY A 21 -4.09 17.63 -2.21
CA GLY A 21 -4.34 16.50 -1.32
C GLY A 21 -3.80 15.16 -1.80
N SER A 22 -3.15 15.12 -2.97
CA SER A 22 -2.47 13.92 -3.46
C SER A 22 -1.30 13.55 -2.55
N LYS A 23 -1.22 12.28 -2.15
CA LYS A 23 -0.12 11.78 -1.30
C LYS A 23 1.13 11.59 -2.15
N LEU A 24 2.23 12.22 -1.75
CA LEU A 24 3.50 12.21 -2.46
C LEU A 24 4.53 11.26 -1.83
N ARG A 25 4.53 11.11 -0.50
CA ARG A 25 5.49 10.24 0.20
C ARG A 25 4.89 9.64 1.46
N THR A 26 5.25 8.39 1.74
CA THR A 26 5.20 7.79 3.07
C THR A 26 6.63 7.56 3.57
N THR A 27 6.91 7.90 4.81
CA THR A 27 8.18 7.61 5.47
C THR A 27 7.92 6.74 6.69
N HIS A 28 8.54 5.57 6.75
CA HIS A 28 8.51 4.68 7.91
C HIS A 28 9.82 4.82 8.68
N THR A 29 9.72 5.02 9.98
CA THR A 29 10.87 5.04 10.89
C THR A 29 10.69 3.95 11.93
N THR A 30 11.62 2.99 11.94
CA THR A 30 11.69 1.92 12.93
C THR A 30 13.05 1.98 13.62
N GLY A 31 13.07 2.38 14.89
CA GLY A 31 14.31 2.73 15.59
C GLY A 31 15.12 3.80 14.83
N ASN A 32 16.36 3.47 14.46
CA ASN A 32 17.24 4.36 13.70
C ASN A 32 17.14 4.19 12.17
N ASN A 33 16.32 3.25 11.69
CA ASN A 33 16.16 3.00 10.27
C ASN A 33 15.00 3.81 9.71
N THR A 34 15.18 4.32 8.49
CA THR A 34 14.14 5.02 7.76
C THR A 34 14.01 4.41 6.36
N SER A 35 12.77 4.15 5.94
CA SER A 35 12.45 3.82 4.55
C SER A 35 11.41 4.78 4.00
N THR A 36 11.47 5.04 2.69
CA THR A 36 10.55 5.93 2.00
C THR A 36 9.85 5.22 0.85
N THR A 37 8.59 5.57 0.64
CA THR A 37 7.85 5.24 -0.58
C THR A 37 7.36 6.53 -1.19
N ASP A 38 7.84 6.85 -2.39
CA ASP A 38 7.47 8.02 -3.16
C ASP A 38 6.46 7.65 -4.24
N TYR A 39 5.41 8.44 -4.35
CA TYR A 39 4.32 8.28 -5.30
C TYR A 39 4.41 9.41 -6.32
N CYS A 40 4.67 9.04 -7.58
CA CYS A 40 4.82 9.98 -8.69
C CYS A 40 3.91 9.53 -9.83
N ASN A 41 2.65 9.97 -9.80
CA ASN A 41 1.61 9.53 -10.74
C ASN A 41 1.49 8.00 -10.75
N ASN A 42 1.85 7.37 -11.87
CA ASN A 42 1.82 5.91 -12.02
C ASN A 42 3.14 5.23 -11.61
N ALA A 43 4.16 5.95 -11.14
CA ALA A 43 5.42 5.38 -10.70
C ALA A 43 5.52 5.36 -9.16
N ILE A 44 6.04 4.26 -8.62
CA ILE A 44 6.32 4.08 -7.20
C ILE A 44 7.81 3.86 -7.02
N TYR A 45 8.44 4.68 -6.18
CA TYR A 45 9.84 4.52 -5.80
C TYR A 45 9.93 4.07 -4.36
N GLU A 46 10.81 3.11 -4.09
CA GLU A 46 11.16 2.68 -2.74
C GLU A 46 12.60 3.11 -2.47
N ASN A 47 12.80 3.91 -1.41
CA ASN A 47 14.10 4.49 -1.05
C ASN A 47 14.79 5.21 -2.22
N GLY A 48 14.01 5.91 -3.05
CA GLY A 48 14.50 6.65 -4.23
C GLY A 48 14.77 5.80 -5.47
N VAL A 49 14.58 4.47 -5.41
CA VAL A 49 14.74 3.57 -6.57
C VAL A 49 13.37 3.21 -7.14
N LEU A 50 13.23 3.29 -8.47
CA LEU A 50 11.97 2.93 -9.13
C LEU A 50 11.65 1.45 -8.89
N ALA A 51 10.58 1.17 -8.16
CA ALA A 51 10.19 -0.18 -7.78
C ALA A 51 9.07 -0.72 -8.67
N LYS A 52 8.04 0.11 -8.92
CA LYS A 52 6.84 -0.30 -9.66
C LYS A 52 6.34 0.78 -10.61
N VAL A 53 5.72 0.34 -11.71
CA VAL A 53 4.94 1.17 -12.61
C VAL A 53 3.51 0.64 -12.67
N LEU A 54 2.54 1.45 -12.31
CA LEU A 54 1.11 1.13 -12.34
C LEU A 54 0.60 1.15 -13.78
N MET A 55 -0.24 0.16 -14.07
CA MET A 55 -0.97 0.00 -15.33
C MET A 55 -2.48 0.01 -15.01
N GLU A 56 -3.31 0.04 -16.05
CA GLU A 56 -4.78 0.09 -15.88
C GLU A 56 -5.33 -1.13 -15.12
N ASP A 57 -4.80 -2.30 -15.43
CA ASP A 57 -5.24 -3.60 -14.96
C ASP A 57 -4.20 -4.30 -14.07
N GLY A 58 -3.20 -3.57 -13.57
CA GLY A 58 -2.07 -4.20 -12.91
C GLY A 58 -0.91 -3.27 -12.56
N TYR A 59 0.27 -3.87 -12.40
CA TYR A 59 1.51 -3.14 -12.23
C TYR A 59 2.70 -3.96 -12.75
N PHE A 60 3.78 -3.27 -13.05
CA PHE A 60 5.04 -3.86 -13.47
C PHE A 60 6.08 -3.66 -12.37
N THR A 61 6.70 -4.74 -11.92
CA THR A 61 7.82 -4.70 -10.99
C THR A 61 9.12 -4.54 -11.79
N VAL A 62 9.85 -3.45 -11.54
CA VAL A 62 11.03 -3.09 -12.33
C VAL A 62 12.21 -4.02 -12.07
N ASN A 63 12.49 -4.33 -10.80
CA ASN A 63 13.62 -5.18 -10.41
C ASN A 63 13.55 -6.58 -11.05
N ASP A 64 12.34 -7.13 -11.15
CA ASP A 64 12.11 -8.48 -11.68
C ASP A 64 11.69 -8.48 -13.15
N SER A 65 11.43 -7.30 -13.72
CA SER A 65 10.84 -7.13 -15.05
C SER A 65 9.56 -7.95 -15.28
N LYS A 66 8.67 -7.98 -14.27
CA LYS A 66 7.46 -8.81 -14.28
C LYS A 66 6.19 -7.96 -14.25
N PRO A 67 5.23 -8.20 -15.16
CA PRO A 67 3.88 -7.67 -15.03
C PRO A 67 3.06 -8.54 -14.07
N HIS A 68 2.18 -7.89 -13.34
CA HIS A 68 1.22 -8.46 -12.40
C HIS A 68 -0.15 -7.88 -12.70
N TYR A 69 -1.18 -8.72 -12.74
CA TYR A 69 -2.53 -8.35 -13.15
C TYR A 69 -3.52 -8.47 -12.01
N PHE A 70 -4.49 -7.58 -11.97
CA PHE A 70 -5.55 -7.55 -10.98
C PHE A 70 -6.83 -8.20 -11.49
N ILE A 71 -7.45 -9.02 -10.64
CA ILE A 71 -8.87 -9.31 -10.73
C ILE A 71 -9.55 -8.53 -9.63
N GLN A 72 -10.46 -7.64 -10.02
CA GLN A 72 -11.14 -6.74 -9.09
C GLN A 72 -12.61 -7.14 -8.92
N ASP A 73 -13.15 -6.83 -7.74
CA ASP A 73 -14.60 -6.86 -7.55
C ASP A 73 -15.26 -5.60 -8.12
N HIS A 74 -16.60 -5.56 -8.04
CA HIS A 74 -17.39 -4.45 -8.56
C HIS A 74 -17.10 -3.08 -7.89
N GLN A 75 -16.41 -3.06 -6.75
CA GLN A 75 -16.02 -1.83 -6.04
C GLN A 75 -14.58 -1.41 -6.37
N GLY A 76 -13.88 -2.18 -7.21
CA GLY A 76 -12.51 -1.92 -7.58
C GLY A 76 -11.47 -2.43 -6.57
N ASN A 77 -11.86 -3.26 -5.59
CA ASN A 77 -10.89 -3.88 -4.70
C ASN A 77 -10.19 -5.04 -5.41
N ASN A 78 -8.87 -5.13 -5.29
CA ASN A 78 -8.09 -6.24 -5.85
C ASN A 78 -8.40 -7.53 -5.07
N ARG A 79 -9.06 -8.49 -5.71
CA ARG A 79 -9.39 -9.81 -5.13
C ARG A 79 -8.32 -10.85 -5.41
N VAL A 80 -7.67 -10.77 -6.57
CA VAL A 80 -6.57 -11.65 -6.96
C VAL A 80 -5.48 -10.82 -7.64
N VAL A 81 -4.23 -11.17 -7.37
CA VAL A 81 -3.08 -10.76 -8.18
C VAL A 81 -2.51 -12.01 -8.84
N MET A 82 -2.22 -11.93 -10.14
CA MET A 82 -1.67 -13.03 -10.92
C MET A 82 -0.51 -12.57 -11.80
N ASP A 83 0.40 -13.48 -12.11
CA ASP A 83 1.44 -13.24 -13.10
C ASP A 83 0.91 -13.35 -14.55
N LYS A 84 1.79 -13.05 -15.52
CA LYS A 84 1.47 -13.15 -16.97
C LYS A 84 1.06 -14.54 -17.45
N ASP A 85 1.39 -15.59 -16.72
CA ASP A 85 1.07 -16.98 -17.07
C ASP A 85 -0.22 -17.44 -16.39
N GLY A 86 -0.91 -16.53 -15.69
CA GLY A 86 -2.17 -16.80 -14.98
C GLY A 86 -1.96 -17.50 -13.63
N LYS A 87 -0.73 -17.56 -13.11
CA LYS A 87 -0.46 -18.11 -11.79
C LYS A 87 -0.88 -17.11 -10.73
N VAL A 88 -1.69 -17.56 -9.78
CA VAL A 88 -2.12 -16.76 -8.63
C VAL A 88 -0.95 -16.49 -7.68
N GLU A 89 -0.72 -15.21 -7.40
CA GLU A 89 0.32 -14.73 -6.48
C GLU A 89 -0.27 -14.26 -5.15
N GLU A 90 -1.48 -13.69 -5.18
CA GLU A 90 -2.17 -13.17 -4.00
C GLU A 90 -3.69 -13.37 -4.14
N VAL A 91 -4.36 -13.71 -3.04
CA VAL A 91 -5.82 -13.77 -2.94
C VAL A 91 -6.25 -12.97 -1.72
N ASN A 92 -7.10 -11.99 -1.96
CA ASN A 92 -7.60 -11.07 -0.96
C ASN A 92 -9.10 -11.25 -0.74
N HIS A 93 -9.47 -11.24 0.54
CA HIS A 93 -10.84 -11.29 1.00
C HIS A 93 -11.11 -10.05 1.86
N PHE A 94 -12.22 -9.36 1.61
CA PHE A 94 -12.60 -8.15 2.34
C PHE A 94 -13.98 -8.33 2.97
N TYR A 95 -14.11 -7.85 4.20
CA TYR A 95 -15.40 -7.59 4.84
C TYR A 95 -16.11 -6.40 4.17
N PRO A 96 -17.43 -6.23 4.39
CA PRO A 96 -18.21 -5.15 3.76
C PRO A 96 -17.69 -3.72 3.98
N PHE A 97 -16.92 -3.48 5.04
CA PHE A 97 -16.33 -2.18 5.37
C PHE A 97 -14.82 -2.10 5.07
N GLY A 98 -14.32 -2.95 4.18
CA GLY A 98 -12.94 -2.88 3.67
C GLY A 98 -11.87 -3.52 4.56
N GLY A 99 -12.24 -4.06 5.73
CA GLY A 99 -11.31 -4.83 6.56
C GLY A 99 -10.87 -6.12 5.85
N GLY A 100 -9.56 -6.37 5.79
CA GLY A 100 -9.00 -7.61 5.23
C GLY A 100 -9.38 -8.82 6.08
N PHE A 101 -9.84 -9.89 5.44
CA PHE A 101 -10.08 -11.19 6.03
C PHE A 101 -8.81 -12.02 5.89
N THR A 102 -8.02 -12.12 6.97
CA THR A 102 -6.77 -12.89 7.00
C THR A 102 -6.81 -13.97 8.08
N ASN A 103 -6.32 -15.18 7.75
CA ASN A 103 -6.02 -16.22 8.73
C ASN A 103 -4.57 -16.05 9.18
N TYR A 104 -4.34 -16.10 10.50
CA TYR A 104 -3.17 -15.63 11.26
C TYR A 104 -1.76 -16.19 10.92
N THR A 105 -1.53 -16.88 9.81
CA THR A 105 -0.27 -17.60 9.61
C THR A 105 0.70 -17.02 8.59
N ASN A 106 0.32 -16.02 7.79
CA ASN A 106 1.26 -15.34 6.89
C ASN A 106 0.80 -13.91 6.60
N ILE A 107 1.12 -12.97 7.50
CA ILE A 107 0.93 -11.55 7.23
C ILE A 107 2.04 -11.13 6.27
N ARG A 108 1.83 -11.37 4.97
CA ARG A 108 2.53 -10.62 3.93
C ARG A 108 1.95 -9.22 3.91
N LEU A 109 2.78 -8.22 3.58
CA LEU A 109 2.33 -6.87 3.28
C LEU A 109 1.17 -6.98 2.28
N ILE A 110 -0.07 -6.77 2.72
CA ILE A 110 -1.21 -6.73 1.80
C ILE A 110 -1.10 -5.37 1.14
N ASN A 111 -0.56 -5.33 -0.07
CA ASN A 111 -0.65 -4.16 -0.93
C ASN A 111 -2.12 -4.06 -1.36
N ILE A 112 -2.96 -3.47 -0.50
CA ILE A 112 -4.28 -3.00 -0.92
C ILE A 112 -4.03 -1.79 -1.82
N MET A 113 -3.71 -2.04 -3.09
CA MET A 113 -3.74 -1.02 -4.13
C MET A 113 -5.20 -0.82 -4.53
N VAL A 114 -5.96 -0.13 -3.68
CA VAL A 114 -7.22 0.49 -4.11
C VAL A 114 -6.85 1.66 -5.02
N ARG A 115 -7.59 1.82 -6.13
CA ARG A 115 -7.59 3.01 -7.00
C ARG A 115 -7.92 4.27 -6.20
N SER A 116 -6.96 4.80 -5.45
CA SER A 116 -7.11 6.03 -4.66
C SER A 116 -6.01 7.06 -4.95
N TRP A 117 -5.07 6.76 -5.84
CA TRP A 117 -3.89 7.61 -6.03
C TRP A 117 -4.04 8.66 -7.13
N THR A 118 -5.20 8.70 -7.82
CA THR A 118 -5.50 9.71 -8.86
C THR A 118 -6.84 10.42 -8.67
N GLU A 119 -7.61 10.13 -7.61
CA GLU A 119 -8.84 10.87 -7.30
C GLU A 119 -8.93 11.22 -5.80
N PRO A 120 -9.52 12.38 -5.43
CA PRO A 120 -9.32 13.03 -4.13
C PRO A 120 -10.04 12.38 -2.93
N THR A 121 -10.48 11.13 -3.01
CA THR A 121 -11.31 10.55 -1.95
C THR A 121 -11.29 9.02 -2.02
N VAL A 122 -10.41 8.36 -1.25
CA VAL A 122 -10.71 7.29 -0.26
C VAL A 122 -9.45 7.05 0.61
N TRP A 123 -9.52 7.29 1.92
CA TRP A 123 -8.44 6.95 2.87
C TRP A 123 -8.40 5.45 3.15
N ILE A 124 -7.30 4.74 2.85
CA ILE A 124 -6.77 3.65 3.70
C ILE A 124 -5.23 3.65 3.59
N GLY A 125 -4.55 4.03 4.66
CA GLY A 125 -3.20 3.55 4.95
C GLY A 125 -3.33 2.22 5.70
N MET A 126 -2.51 1.22 5.39
CA MET A 126 -2.38 0.07 6.29
C MET A 126 -1.05 0.08 7.02
N ILE A 127 -1.23 0.05 8.34
CA ILE A 127 -0.29 -0.10 9.43
C ILE A 127 0.05 -1.59 9.55
N THR A 128 1.32 -1.89 9.81
CA THR A 128 1.68 -3.04 10.65
C THR A 128 2.93 -2.72 11.45
N GLU A 129 2.76 -2.46 12.75
CA GLU A 129 3.72 -2.83 13.78
C GLU A 129 2.96 -3.22 15.04
N GLN A 130 3.47 -4.24 15.73
CA GLN A 130 2.85 -4.87 16.88
C GLN A 130 2.90 -3.91 18.09
N GLY A 131 1.78 -3.27 18.41
CA GLY A 131 1.65 -2.41 19.58
C GLY A 131 0.16 -2.18 19.89
N SER A 132 -0.23 -2.41 21.14
CA SER A 132 -1.58 -2.12 21.61
C SER A 132 -1.84 -0.61 21.53
N MET A 133 -2.82 -0.19 20.73
CA MET A 133 -3.37 1.16 20.82
C MET A 133 -4.04 1.33 22.18
N THR A 134 -3.49 2.19 23.03
CA THR A 134 -4.28 2.84 24.08
C THR A 134 -4.67 4.23 23.58
N GLN A 135 -5.96 4.55 23.60
CA GLN A 135 -6.46 5.90 23.34
C GLN A 135 -6.72 6.60 24.70
N PRO A 136 -6.49 7.91 24.83
CA PRO A 136 -6.89 8.68 26.01
C PRO A 136 -8.42 8.76 26.16
#